data_AF-A0A495S5E0-F1
#
_entry.id   AF-A0A495S5E0-F1
#
_cell.length_a   1.000
_cell.length_b   1.000
_cell.length_c   1.000
_cell.angle_alpha   90.00
_cell.angle_beta   90.00
_cell.angle_gamma   90.00
#
_symmetry.space_group_name_H-M   'P 1'
#
loop_
_entity.id
_entity.type
_entity.pdbx_description
1 polymer ?
#
loop_
_entity_poly.entity_id
_entity_poly.type
_entity_poly.pdbx_seq_one_letter_code
_entity_poly.pdbx_strand_id
1 'polypeptide(L)'
;MILIFFLIYKKGNWDKSEGFDFINDFNRNWLTKVREKLKDKGTIWISGTYHNIFSIGQILQELDFKILNVITWEKNNPPPNFSCRFFTHSAELIIWARKKEKVPHYYNYELMKKLNGNKQMKDVWKLPAIAGWEKSCGKHPTQKPLAVLTRIILASTQPNAWILDPFAGSSTTGIAANLANRRYLGIDMETEFLEISKARKLEIENPEIAETYCKKINGFEDKKQFQTYLQVEPKPKEKVVLGYTRSKDLATLTKMNTFYFHSTDKQNNFLEFPYDLHNAKKLVIYSGGRTKAFYLTSFCGDIASIAHKHKSKIEGKENSKTDYYFEIKLKDNFKEESTINVKSNLKKWMKEYSEEYNLKSVDYLPVVTFLENIFLKE
;
A
#
# COMPACT_ATOMS: atom_id res chain seq x y z
N MET A 1 4.07 -1.02 -5.18
CA MET A 1 4.61 -2.38 -5.39
C MET A 1 3.42 -3.29 -5.57
N ILE A 2 3.49 -4.29 -6.44
CA ILE A 2 2.41 -5.28 -6.57
C ILE A 2 3.06 -6.64 -6.43
N LEU A 3 2.69 -7.39 -5.39
CA LEU A 3 3.26 -8.62 -4.87
C LEU A 3 2.30 -9.28 -3.88
N ILE A 4 2.04 -10.58 -3.82
CA ILE A 4 2.78 -11.79 -4.25
C ILE A 4 1.74 -12.75 -4.88
N PHE A 5 2.12 -13.69 -5.75
CA PHE A 5 1.26 -14.84 -6.09
C PHE A 5 1.93 -16.17 -5.73
N PHE A 6 1.12 -17.13 -5.27
CA PHE A 6 1.48 -18.52 -5.00
C PHE A 6 0.56 -19.48 -5.76
N LEU A 7 1.03 -19.99 -6.90
CA LEU A 7 0.46 -21.19 -7.52
C LEU A 7 1.19 -22.41 -6.95
N ILE A 8 0.48 -23.19 -6.14
CA ILE A 8 0.89 -24.55 -5.79
C ILE A 8 -0.06 -25.47 -6.54
N TYR A 9 0.49 -26.33 -7.38
CA TYR A 9 -0.23 -27.34 -8.15
C TYR A 9 -0.86 -28.41 -7.23
N LYS A 10 -2.15 -28.70 -7.48
CA LYS A 10 -3.05 -29.68 -6.84
C LYS A 10 -3.28 -29.59 -5.32
N LYS A 11 -4.10 -28.64 -4.85
CA LYS A 11 -4.73 -28.71 -3.50
C LYS A 11 -6.21 -28.28 -3.40
N GLY A 12 -6.85 -27.79 -4.46
CA GLY A 12 -8.27 -27.40 -4.46
C GLY A 12 -8.96 -27.56 -5.83
N ASN A 13 -10.28 -27.36 -5.91
CA ASN A 13 -11.03 -27.43 -7.19
C ASN A 13 -10.61 -26.33 -8.18
N TRP A 14 -10.13 -25.17 -7.68
CA TRP A 14 -9.60 -24.03 -8.44
C TRP A 14 -8.20 -24.25 -9.05
N ASP A 15 -7.63 -25.44 -8.89
CA ASP A 15 -6.23 -25.77 -9.18
C ASP A 15 -6.11 -26.96 -10.16
N LYS A 16 -7.17 -27.16 -10.97
CA LYS A 16 -7.21 -28.16 -12.05
C LYS A 16 -6.67 -27.51 -13.34
N SER A 17 -5.56 -28.04 -13.84
CA SER A 17 -4.94 -27.63 -15.10
C SER A 17 -5.70 -28.22 -16.29
N GLU A 18 -6.20 -27.39 -17.20
CA GLU A 18 -6.78 -27.81 -18.49
C GLU A 18 -5.73 -27.96 -19.61
N GLY A 19 -4.44 -27.79 -19.31
CA GLY A 19 -3.33 -27.93 -20.26
C GLY A 19 -2.28 -26.83 -20.11
N PHE A 20 -1.19 -26.92 -20.86
CA PHE A 20 -0.11 -25.93 -20.86
C PHE A 20 -0.58 -24.56 -21.38
N ASP A 21 -1.35 -24.57 -22.47
CA ASP A 21 -1.87 -23.34 -23.08
C ASP A 21 -2.82 -22.60 -22.14
N PHE A 22 -3.71 -23.34 -21.46
CA PHE A 22 -4.59 -22.77 -20.44
C PHE A 22 -3.82 -22.07 -19.31
N ILE A 23 -2.76 -22.70 -18.79
CA ILE A 23 -1.92 -22.10 -17.74
C ILE A 23 -1.23 -20.83 -18.25
N ASN A 24 -0.71 -20.85 -19.48
CA ASN A 24 -0.06 -19.69 -20.08
C ASN A 24 -1.02 -18.54 -20.32
N ASP A 25 -2.23 -18.82 -20.82
CA ASP A 25 -3.26 -17.81 -21.05
C ASP A 25 -3.76 -17.20 -19.74
N PHE A 26 -4.01 -18.05 -18.73
CA PHE A 26 -4.32 -17.59 -17.39
C PHE A 26 -3.21 -16.67 -16.88
N ASN A 27 -1.95 -17.10 -16.96
CA ASN A 27 -0.79 -16.34 -16.52
C ASN A 27 -0.65 -14.99 -17.24
N ARG A 28 -0.83 -15.00 -18.57
CA ARG A 28 -0.81 -13.79 -19.40
C ARG A 28 -1.88 -12.80 -19.00
N ASN A 29 -3.10 -13.27 -18.77
CA ASN A 29 -4.24 -12.42 -18.45
C ASN A 29 -4.03 -11.64 -17.15
N TRP A 30 -3.73 -12.34 -16.05
CA TRP A 30 -3.58 -11.66 -14.75
C TRP A 30 -2.29 -10.81 -14.71
N LEU A 31 -1.19 -11.26 -15.33
CA LEU A 31 0.06 -10.48 -15.38
C LEU A 31 -0.11 -9.19 -16.18
N THR A 32 -0.89 -9.22 -17.26
CA THR A 32 -1.22 -8.02 -18.05
C THR A 32 -1.96 -7.01 -17.18
N LYS A 33 -3.00 -7.44 -16.44
CA LYS A 33 -3.76 -6.55 -15.54
C LYS A 33 -2.91 -6.00 -14.39
N VAL A 34 -2.04 -6.81 -13.81
CA VAL A 34 -1.08 -6.34 -12.80
C VAL A 34 -0.13 -5.31 -13.40
N ARG A 35 0.40 -5.55 -14.60
CA ARG A 35 1.31 -4.64 -15.29
C ARG A 35 0.66 -3.28 -15.56
N GLU A 36 -0.60 -3.26 -16.00
CA GLU A 36 -1.38 -2.04 -16.23
C GLU A 36 -1.47 -1.17 -14.96
N LYS A 37 -1.64 -1.78 -13.78
CA LYS A 37 -1.80 -1.08 -12.49
C LYS A 37 -0.48 -0.79 -11.77
N LEU A 38 0.61 -1.46 -12.15
CA LEU A 38 1.92 -1.26 -11.54
C LEU A 38 2.49 0.11 -11.93
N LYS A 39 3.00 0.89 -10.97
CA LYS A 39 3.74 2.13 -11.25
C LYS A 39 4.98 1.83 -12.11
N ASP A 40 5.47 2.82 -12.86
CA ASP A 40 6.63 2.62 -13.75
C ASP A 40 7.91 2.22 -13.03
N LYS A 41 8.14 2.76 -11.82
CA LYS A 41 9.22 2.36 -10.91
C LYS A 41 8.90 1.12 -10.05
N GLY A 42 7.77 0.46 -10.32
CA GLY A 42 7.27 -0.66 -9.53
C GLY A 42 7.94 -1.99 -9.89
N THR A 43 7.96 -2.89 -8.91
CA THR A 43 8.42 -4.28 -9.07
C THR A 43 7.31 -5.28 -8.75
N ILE A 44 7.47 -6.48 -9.31
CA ILE A 44 6.68 -7.67 -9.08
C ILE A 44 7.59 -8.82 -8.65
N TRP A 45 7.03 -9.79 -7.94
CA TRP A 45 7.71 -10.88 -7.29
C TRP A 45 6.69 -12.02 -7.25
N ILE A 46 7.08 -13.15 -7.77
CA ILE A 46 6.18 -14.27 -8.01
C ILE A 46 6.88 -15.52 -7.56
N SER A 47 6.18 -16.28 -6.74
CA SER A 47 6.68 -17.51 -6.14
C SER A 47 5.93 -18.69 -6.71
N GLY A 48 6.67 -19.75 -6.99
CA GLY A 48 6.11 -20.93 -7.59
C GLY A 48 7.01 -22.14 -7.42
N THR A 49 6.42 -23.30 -7.66
CA THR A 49 7.16 -24.54 -7.88
C THR A 49 7.54 -24.65 -9.36
N TYR A 50 8.36 -25.66 -9.68
CA TYR A 50 8.74 -25.95 -11.07
C TYR A 50 7.55 -26.16 -12.02
N HIS A 51 6.37 -26.53 -11.49
CA HIS A 51 5.15 -26.72 -12.29
C HIS A 51 4.64 -25.44 -12.97
N ASN A 52 4.95 -24.25 -12.43
CA ASN A 52 4.39 -22.99 -12.95
C ASN A 52 5.44 -21.89 -13.15
N ILE A 53 6.55 -21.90 -12.39
CA ILE A 53 7.47 -20.77 -12.36
C ILE A 53 8.17 -20.52 -13.72
N PHE A 54 8.34 -21.56 -14.54
CA PHE A 54 8.90 -21.44 -15.89
C PHE A 54 7.94 -20.74 -16.86
N SER A 55 6.65 -21.11 -16.84
CA SER A 55 5.60 -20.41 -17.60
C SER A 55 5.58 -18.92 -17.22
N ILE A 56 5.54 -18.62 -15.93
CA ILE A 56 5.61 -17.24 -15.43
C ILE A 56 6.84 -16.49 -15.93
N GLY A 57 8.02 -17.11 -15.87
CA GLY A 57 9.27 -16.49 -16.32
C GLY A 57 9.26 -16.15 -17.81
N GLN A 58 8.64 -16.99 -18.64
CA GLN A 58 8.43 -16.71 -20.06
C GLN A 58 7.46 -15.54 -20.25
N ILE A 59 6.26 -15.60 -19.66
CA ILE A 59 5.22 -14.59 -19.83
C ILE A 59 5.66 -13.21 -19.31
N LEU A 60 6.45 -13.15 -18.23
CA LEU A 60 7.03 -11.89 -17.76
C LEU A 60 7.88 -11.21 -18.83
N GLN A 61 8.70 -11.97 -19.56
CA GLN A 61 9.54 -11.43 -20.63
C GLN A 61 8.70 -11.01 -21.85
N GLU A 62 7.70 -11.81 -22.21
CA GLU A 62 6.74 -11.46 -23.28
C GLU A 62 5.97 -10.17 -22.98
N LEU A 63 5.72 -9.88 -21.69
CA LEU A 63 5.07 -8.65 -21.23
C LEU A 63 6.08 -7.53 -20.92
N ASP A 64 7.31 -7.59 -21.42
CA ASP A 64 8.35 -6.56 -21.25
C ASP A 64 8.69 -6.23 -19.78
N PHE A 65 8.62 -7.21 -18.87
CA PHE A 65 9.25 -7.08 -17.56
C PHE A 65 10.74 -7.39 -17.66
N LYS A 66 11.56 -6.67 -16.89
CA LYS A 66 12.95 -7.04 -16.69
C LYS A 66 13.08 -7.88 -15.42
N ILE A 67 13.35 -9.17 -15.58
CA ILE A 67 13.72 -10.04 -14.45
C ILE A 67 15.05 -9.55 -13.87
N LEU A 68 15.08 -9.39 -12.55
CA LEU A 68 16.22 -8.91 -11.76
C LEU A 68 16.96 -10.09 -11.13
N ASN A 69 16.23 -10.97 -10.45
CA ASN A 69 16.77 -12.17 -9.81
C ASN A 69 15.73 -13.30 -9.82
N VAL A 70 16.22 -14.54 -9.77
CA VAL A 70 15.42 -15.72 -9.41
C VAL A 70 15.97 -16.23 -8.09
N ILE A 71 15.20 -16.07 -7.04
CA ILE A 71 15.59 -16.40 -5.67
C ILE A 71 15.16 -17.82 -5.35
N THR A 72 16.07 -18.57 -4.75
CA THR A 72 15.83 -19.91 -4.22
C THR A 72 15.55 -19.80 -2.73
N TRP A 73 14.30 -19.97 -2.34
CA TRP A 73 13.95 -20.11 -0.92
C TRP A 73 14.18 -21.55 -0.49
N GLU A 74 15.28 -21.78 0.21
CA GLU A 74 15.62 -23.04 0.86
C GLU A 74 14.90 -23.12 2.22
N LYS A 75 14.05 -24.15 2.37
CA LYS A 75 13.31 -24.43 3.59
C LYS A 75 14.24 -25.11 4.58
N ASN A 76 14.43 -24.52 5.76
CA ASN A 76 15.30 -25.11 6.80
C ASN A 76 14.87 -26.53 7.19
N ASN A 77 13.56 -26.81 7.22
CA ASN A 77 12.98 -28.10 7.58
C ASN A 77 11.93 -28.50 6.54
N PRO A 78 12.33 -29.04 5.38
CA PRO A 78 11.38 -29.45 4.36
C PRO A 78 10.69 -30.76 4.76
N PRO A 79 9.44 -30.99 4.33
CA PRO A 79 8.79 -32.29 4.51
C PRO A 79 9.63 -33.40 3.86
N PRO A 80 9.85 -34.54 4.53
CA PRO A 80 10.61 -35.64 3.96
C PRO A 80 9.91 -36.23 2.74
N ASN A 81 10.69 -36.70 1.76
CA ASN A 81 10.16 -37.44 0.62
C ASN A 81 10.01 -38.92 0.97
N PHE A 82 8.78 -39.34 1.29
CA PHE A 82 8.48 -40.74 1.63
C PHE A 82 8.54 -41.70 0.43
N SER A 83 8.50 -41.21 -0.81
CA SER A 83 8.55 -42.07 -2.00
C SER A 83 9.96 -42.55 -2.32
N CYS A 84 11.00 -41.83 -1.86
CA CYS A 84 12.42 -42.09 -2.13
C CYS A 84 12.80 -42.23 -3.62
N ARG A 85 11.94 -41.80 -4.56
CA ARG A 85 12.18 -41.94 -6.02
C ARG A 85 12.87 -40.74 -6.65
N PHE A 86 12.91 -39.61 -5.94
CA PHE A 86 13.44 -38.34 -6.42
C PHE A 86 13.85 -37.47 -5.23
N PHE A 87 14.57 -36.37 -5.49
CA PHE A 87 15.06 -35.47 -4.45
C PHE A 87 13.91 -34.87 -3.60
N THR A 88 14.19 -34.61 -2.33
CA THR A 88 13.24 -33.92 -1.44
C THR A 88 13.01 -32.49 -1.94
N HIS A 89 11.73 -32.09 -2.06
CA HIS A 89 11.36 -30.72 -2.42
C HIS A 89 11.65 -29.75 -1.27
N SER A 90 12.92 -29.36 -1.16
CA SER A 90 13.43 -28.48 -0.10
C SER A 90 13.42 -27.00 -0.45
N ALA A 91 13.13 -26.65 -1.70
CA ALA A 91 13.15 -25.26 -2.14
C ALA A 91 11.93 -24.85 -2.98
N GLU A 92 11.64 -23.56 -2.99
CA GLU A 92 10.72 -22.89 -3.92
C GLU A 92 11.44 -21.75 -4.62
N LEU A 93 11.02 -21.42 -5.85
CA LEU A 93 11.60 -20.35 -6.64
C LEU A 93 10.75 -19.09 -6.55
N ILE A 94 11.40 -17.93 -6.46
CA ILE A 94 10.78 -16.62 -6.39
C ILE A 94 11.42 -15.70 -7.42
N ILE A 95 10.72 -15.37 -8.49
CA ILE A 95 11.18 -14.40 -9.49
C ILE A 95 10.95 -13.00 -8.95
N TRP A 96 11.93 -12.10 -9.06
CA TRP A 96 11.78 -10.65 -8.86
C TRP A 96 12.00 -9.92 -10.18
N ALA A 97 11.07 -9.04 -10.58
CA ALA A 97 11.14 -8.31 -11.84
C ALA A 97 10.66 -6.85 -11.69
N ARG A 98 11.19 -5.95 -12.52
CA ARG A 98 10.72 -4.54 -12.63
C ARG A 98 9.88 -4.33 -13.88
N LYS A 99 8.92 -3.41 -13.79
CA LYS A 99 7.98 -3.12 -14.89
C LYS A 99 8.69 -2.65 -16.15
N LYS A 100 9.60 -1.69 -16.04
CA LYS A 100 10.29 -1.06 -17.18
C LYS A 100 11.79 -1.30 -17.07
N GLU A 101 12.40 -1.81 -18.14
CA GLU A 101 13.83 -2.15 -18.14
C GLU A 101 14.75 -0.95 -17.86
N LYS A 102 14.42 0.24 -18.36
CA LYS A 102 15.27 1.43 -18.20
C LYS A 102 14.87 2.33 -17.03
N VAL A 103 13.83 1.97 -16.26
CA VAL A 103 13.40 2.75 -15.09
C VAL A 103 14.00 2.11 -13.83
N PRO A 104 14.69 2.90 -12.97
CA PRO A 104 15.16 2.41 -11.68
C PRO A 104 14.01 1.98 -10.77
N HIS A 105 14.24 0.93 -10.00
CA HIS A 105 13.34 0.47 -8.94
C HIS A 105 13.97 0.72 -7.57
N TYR A 106 13.17 0.64 -6.52
CA TYR A 106 13.69 0.72 -5.15
C TYR A 106 14.24 -0.65 -4.71
N TYR A 107 15.47 -0.65 -4.23
CA TYR A 107 16.10 -1.80 -3.57
C TYR A 107 16.85 -1.33 -2.33
N ASN A 108 16.46 -1.85 -1.17
CA ASN A 108 17.07 -1.50 0.11
C ASN A 108 18.37 -2.28 0.34
N TYR A 109 19.39 -1.95 -0.45
CA TYR A 109 20.68 -2.63 -0.43
C TYR A 109 21.33 -2.63 0.96
N GLU A 110 21.30 -1.48 1.65
CA GLU A 110 21.92 -1.35 2.97
C GLU A 110 21.28 -2.26 4.02
N LEU A 111 19.95 -2.34 4.06
CA LEU A 111 19.28 -3.29 4.95
C LEU A 111 19.61 -4.73 4.56
N MET A 112 19.51 -5.07 3.27
CA MET A 112 19.80 -6.43 2.81
C MET A 112 21.24 -6.84 3.10
N LYS A 113 22.20 -5.91 3.01
CA LYS A 113 23.59 -6.13 3.39
C LYS A 113 23.73 -6.39 4.89
N LYS A 114 23.06 -5.59 5.74
CA LYS A 114 23.04 -5.77 7.20
C LYS A 114 22.44 -7.13 7.59
N LEU A 115 21.29 -7.51 7.04
CA LEU A 115 20.62 -8.79 7.31
C LEU A 115 21.43 -10.03 6.87
N ASN A 116 22.53 -9.84 6.15
CA ASN A 116 23.44 -10.89 5.72
C ASN A 116 24.86 -10.69 6.29
N GLY A 117 24.96 -10.19 7.53
CA GLY A 117 26.23 -10.04 8.24
C GLY A 117 27.16 -9.02 7.57
N ASN A 118 26.60 -7.89 7.13
CA ASN A 118 27.28 -6.83 6.39
C ASN A 118 27.89 -7.26 5.03
N LYS A 119 27.42 -8.37 4.45
CA LYS A 119 27.78 -8.85 3.10
C LYS A 119 26.60 -8.70 2.17
N GLN A 120 26.83 -8.55 0.87
CA GLN A 120 25.76 -8.49 -0.13
C GLN A 120 24.81 -9.69 0.01
N MET A 121 23.50 -9.42 0.11
CA MET A 121 22.47 -10.46 0.18
C MET A 121 22.52 -11.32 -1.08
N LYS A 122 22.48 -12.64 -0.89
CA LYS A 122 22.48 -13.62 -1.97
C LYS A 122 21.05 -13.96 -2.39
N ASP A 123 20.92 -14.61 -3.53
CA ASP A 123 19.66 -15.12 -4.09
C ASP A 123 19.25 -16.50 -3.54
N VAL A 124 20.06 -17.12 -2.69
CA VAL A 124 19.67 -18.31 -1.92
C VAL A 124 19.32 -17.91 -0.50
N TRP A 125 18.05 -18.04 -0.13
CA TRP A 125 17.52 -17.64 1.18
C TRP A 125 17.17 -18.86 2.02
N LYS A 126 17.92 -19.05 3.11
CA LYS A 126 17.61 -20.04 4.15
C LYS A 126 16.60 -19.46 5.14
N LEU A 127 15.33 -19.84 4.99
CA LEU A 127 14.23 -19.35 5.83
C LEU A 127 13.30 -20.52 6.21
N PRO A 128 12.71 -20.51 7.41
CA PRO A 128 11.88 -21.62 7.86
C PRO A 128 10.59 -21.74 7.03
N ALA A 129 10.01 -22.94 7.04
CA ALA A 129 8.63 -23.14 6.62
C ALA A 129 7.65 -22.47 7.62
N ILE A 130 6.38 -22.40 7.25
CA ILE A 130 5.34 -21.80 8.10
C ILE A 130 5.29 -22.42 9.50
N ALA A 131 5.35 -21.57 10.53
CA ALA A 131 5.28 -21.99 11.92
C ALA A 131 3.82 -22.14 12.41
N GLY A 132 3.60 -22.91 13.48
CA GLY A 132 2.26 -23.12 14.04
C GLY A 132 1.59 -21.84 14.54
N TRP A 133 2.36 -20.92 15.12
CA TRP A 133 1.85 -19.64 15.62
C TRP A 133 1.31 -18.72 14.52
N GLU A 134 1.75 -18.90 13.26
CA GLU A 134 1.25 -18.12 12.12
C GLU A 134 -0.17 -18.54 11.68
N LYS A 135 -0.73 -19.59 12.30
CA LYS A 135 -2.03 -20.19 11.98
C LYS A 135 -3.06 -19.99 13.10
N SER A 136 -2.84 -19.03 14.00
CA SER A 136 -3.72 -18.76 15.15
C SER A 136 -5.18 -18.51 14.74
N CYS A 137 -5.40 -17.85 13.61
CA CYS A 137 -6.74 -17.53 13.10
C CYS A 137 -7.31 -18.54 12.09
N GLY A 138 -6.73 -19.74 11.96
CA GLY A 138 -7.17 -20.76 11.02
C GLY A 138 -6.08 -21.24 10.06
N LYS A 139 -6.39 -22.28 9.29
CA LYS A 139 -5.42 -22.99 8.45
C LYS A 139 -5.73 -22.81 6.97
N HIS A 140 -4.83 -22.13 6.25
CA HIS A 140 -4.82 -22.13 4.80
C HIS A 140 -3.81 -23.19 4.25
N PRO A 141 -4.18 -24.05 3.28
CA PRO A 141 -3.36 -25.19 2.84
C PRO A 141 -1.98 -24.84 2.30
N THR A 142 -1.84 -23.64 1.77
CA THR A 142 -0.64 -23.14 1.08
C THR A 142 -0.10 -21.84 1.69
N GLN A 143 -0.46 -21.54 2.95
CA GLN A 143 0.01 -20.34 3.62
C GLN A 143 1.54 -20.28 3.68
N LYS A 144 2.06 -19.10 3.38
CA LYS A 144 3.50 -18.84 3.30
C LYS A 144 4.00 -18.21 4.59
N PRO A 145 5.28 -18.39 4.93
CA PRO A 145 5.83 -17.88 6.19
C PRO A 145 6.07 -16.37 6.10
N LEU A 146 5.70 -15.65 7.16
CA LEU A 146 5.93 -14.21 7.29
C LEU A 146 7.39 -13.82 7.04
N ALA A 147 8.36 -14.67 7.40
CA ALA A 147 9.78 -14.40 7.21
C ALA A 147 10.16 -14.12 5.74
N VAL A 148 9.60 -14.87 4.79
CA VAL A 148 9.87 -14.68 3.35
C VAL A 148 9.25 -13.38 2.87
N LEU A 149 7.97 -13.15 3.22
CA LEU A 149 7.23 -11.98 2.76
C LEU A 149 7.76 -10.68 3.37
N THR A 150 8.10 -10.68 4.66
CA THR A 150 8.72 -9.53 5.32
C THR A 150 10.04 -9.16 4.64
N ARG A 151 10.93 -10.12 4.35
CA ARG A 151 12.19 -9.84 3.64
C ARG A 151 11.95 -9.19 2.28
N ILE A 152 11.03 -9.75 1.50
CA ILE A 152 10.64 -9.24 0.18
C ILE A 152 10.14 -7.78 0.27
N ILE A 153 9.26 -7.50 1.22
CA ILE A 153 8.66 -6.17 1.43
C ILE A 153 9.74 -5.17 1.80
N LEU A 154 10.59 -5.50 2.78
CA LEU A 154 11.65 -4.61 3.24
C LEU A 154 12.75 -4.38 2.19
N ALA A 155 13.01 -5.38 1.35
CA ALA A 155 13.96 -5.28 0.24
C ALA A 155 13.50 -4.31 -0.85
N SER A 156 12.19 -4.24 -1.13
CA SER A 156 11.69 -3.61 -2.37
C SER A 156 10.62 -2.53 -2.16
N THR A 157 10.37 -2.11 -0.91
CA THR A 157 9.47 -0.99 -0.60
C THR A 157 9.99 0.01 0.40
N GLN A 158 9.49 1.24 0.26
CA GLN A 158 9.57 2.28 1.29
C GLN A 158 8.33 2.22 2.19
N PRO A 159 8.38 2.82 3.40
CA PRO A 159 7.21 2.99 4.26
C PRO A 159 6.01 3.59 3.50
N ASN A 160 4.80 3.22 3.89
CA ASN A 160 3.53 3.60 3.26
C ASN A 160 3.36 3.19 1.79
N ALA A 161 4.30 2.45 1.19
CA ALA A 161 4.10 1.91 -0.14
C ALA A 161 2.85 1.00 -0.18
N TRP A 162 2.11 1.11 -1.28
CA TRP A 162 1.04 0.17 -1.61
C TRP A 162 1.63 -1.17 -2.06
N ILE A 163 0.98 -2.24 -1.61
CA ILE A 163 1.22 -3.65 -1.96
C ILE A 163 -0.10 -4.24 -2.40
N LEU A 164 -0.15 -4.82 -3.59
CA LEU A 164 -1.31 -5.57 -4.10
C LEU A 164 -0.97 -7.04 -4.18
N ASP A 165 -1.79 -7.89 -3.58
CA ASP A 165 -1.73 -9.33 -3.72
C ASP A 165 -3.03 -9.81 -4.41
N PRO A 166 -2.98 -10.22 -5.68
CA PRO A 166 -4.18 -10.63 -6.41
C PRO A 166 -4.69 -12.02 -6.01
N PHE A 167 -4.02 -12.71 -5.08
CA PHE A 167 -4.31 -14.07 -4.66
C PHE A 167 -4.00 -14.22 -3.17
N ALA A 168 -4.68 -13.41 -2.38
CA ALA A 168 -4.33 -13.11 -1.02
C ALA A 168 -4.32 -14.35 -0.12
N GLY A 169 -5.17 -15.35 -0.38
CA GLY A 169 -5.42 -16.48 0.49
C GLY A 169 -5.73 -16.00 1.91
N SER A 170 -4.96 -16.46 2.89
CA SER A 170 -5.06 -15.96 4.28
C SER A 170 -4.29 -14.65 4.56
N SER A 171 -3.95 -13.88 3.52
CA SER A 171 -3.31 -12.55 3.56
C SER A 171 -1.98 -12.47 4.33
N THR A 172 -1.11 -13.48 4.25
CA THR A 172 0.25 -13.36 4.83
C THR A 172 0.98 -12.13 4.33
N THR A 173 0.84 -11.80 3.03
CA THR A 173 1.37 -10.57 2.44
C THR A 173 0.85 -9.32 3.15
N GLY A 174 -0.45 -9.27 3.43
CA GLY A 174 -1.08 -8.16 4.15
C GLY A 174 -0.61 -8.01 5.58
N ILE A 175 -0.48 -9.13 6.30
CA ILE A 175 0.05 -9.13 7.67
C ILE A 175 1.50 -8.64 7.69
N ALA A 176 2.37 -9.16 6.81
CA ALA A 176 3.75 -8.69 6.70
C ALA A 176 3.82 -7.21 6.30
N ALA A 177 2.97 -6.76 5.38
CA ALA A 177 2.88 -5.37 4.96
C ALA A 177 2.50 -4.44 6.12
N ASN A 178 1.45 -4.77 6.86
CA ASN A 178 0.96 -3.95 7.96
C ASN A 178 1.96 -3.90 9.12
N LEU A 179 2.57 -5.03 9.50
CA LEU A 179 3.64 -5.06 10.51
C LEU A 179 4.85 -4.22 10.08
N ALA A 180 5.12 -4.13 8.77
CA ALA A 180 6.16 -3.30 8.20
C ALA A 180 5.71 -1.87 7.88
N ASN A 181 4.56 -1.37 8.33
CA ASN A 181 4.08 -0.01 8.00
C ASN A 181 3.89 0.25 6.48
N ARG A 182 3.44 -0.76 5.74
CA ARG A 182 3.03 -0.67 4.33
C ARG A 182 1.52 -0.86 4.20
N ARG A 183 0.97 -0.33 3.10
CA ARG A 183 -0.45 -0.44 2.75
C ARG A 183 -0.67 -1.69 1.92
N TYR A 184 -1.82 -2.33 2.10
CA TYR A 184 -2.12 -3.60 1.47
C TYR A 184 -3.51 -3.61 0.84
N LEU A 185 -3.60 -4.20 -0.35
CA LEU A 185 -4.83 -4.59 -1.01
C LEU A 185 -4.70 -6.07 -1.39
N GLY A 186 -5.57 -6.90 -0.84
CA GLY A 186 -5.65 -8.33 -1.17
C GLY A 186 -6.91 -8.64 -1.94
N ILE A 187 -6.82 -9.51 -2.94
CA ILE A 187 -7.97 -10.05 -3.69
C ILE A 187 -7.93 -11.56 -3.53
N ASP A 188 -9.06 -12.17 -3.21
CA ASP A 188 -9.22 -13.62 -3.25
C ASP A 188 -10.66 -13.96 -3.66
N MET A 189 -10.84 -15.12 -4.29
CA MET A 189 -12.17 -15.59 -4.72
C MET A 189 -12.89 -16.36 -3.61
N GLU A 190 -12.14 -16.96 -2.68
CA GLU A 190 -12.68 -17.83 -1.65
C GLU A 190 -13.01 -17.01 -0.39
N THR A 191 -14.30 -16.82 -0.12
CA THR A 191 -14.78 -16.05 1.03
C THR A 191 -14.23 -16.56 2.37
N GLU A 192 -14.06 -17.88 2.53
CA GLU A 192 -13.47 -18.48 3.74
C GLU A 192 -12.06 -17.94 4.02
N PHE A 193 -11.23 -17.78 2.98
CA PHE A 193 -9.87 -17.27 3.12
C PHE A 193 -9.85 -15.77 3.42
N LEU A 194 -10.84 -15.03 2.89
CA LEU A 194 -11.04 -13.63 3.23
C LEU A 194 -11.45 -13.45 4.70
N GLU A 195 -12.25 -14.34 5.27
CA GLU A 195 -12.59 -14.30 6.70
C GLU A 195 -11.37 -14.57 7.60
N ILE A 196 -10.53 -15.55 7.25
CA ILE A 196 -9.24 -15.76 7.94
C ILE A 196 -8.37 -14.50 7.83
N SER A 197 -8.31 -13.89 6.64
CA SER A 197 -7.55 -12.65 6.41
C SER A 197 -7.99 -11.50 7.31
N LYS A 198 -9.30 -11.29 7.45
CA LYS A 198 -9.88 -10.27 8.35
C LYS A 198 -9.54 -10.56 9.81
N ALA A 199 -9.70 -11.81 10.26
CA ALA A 199 -9.38 -12.21 11.62
C ALA A 199 -7.89 -11.95 11.96
N ARG A 200 -6.98 -12.31 11.06
CA ARG A 200 -5.54 -12.02 11.23
C ARG A 200 -5.24 -10.53 11.28
N LYS A 201 -5.94 -9.72 10.46
CA LYS A 201 -5.79 -8.26 10.45
C LYS A 201 -6.22 -7.64 11.79
N LEU A 202 -7.33 -8.10 12.36
CA LEU A 202 -7.82 -7.67 13.67
C LEU A 202 -6.88 -8.12 14.79
N GLU A 203 -6.33 -9.34 14.70
CA GLU A 203 -5.40 -9.87 15.70
C GLU A 203 -4.15 -8.98 15.84
N ILE A 204 -3.57 -8.51 14.73
CA ILE A 204 -2.42 -7.61 14.74
C ILE A 204 -2.76 -6.13 15.02
N GLU A 205 -4.04 -5.78 15.21
CA GLU A 205 -4.41 -4.44 15.72
C GLU A 205 -4.15 -4.31 17.21
N ASN A 206 -4.07 -5.45 17.93
CA ASN A 206 -3.55 -5.46 19.28
C ASN A 206 -2.01 -5.22 19.24
N PRO A 207 -1.50 -4.12 19.82
CA PRO A 207 -0.07 -3.79 19.78
C PRO A 207 0.83 -4.87 20.38
N GLU A 208 0.40 -5.56 21.45
CA GLU A 208 1.19 -6.60 22.11
C GLU A 208 1.34 -7.84 21.23
N ILE A 209 0.26 -8.20 20.51
CA ILE A 209 0.30 -9.31 19.57
C ILE A 209 1.15 -8.95 18.35
N ALA A 210 1.00 -7.74 17.79
CA ALA A 210 1.84 -7.25 16.72
C ALA A 210 3.33 -7.25 17.11
N GLU A 211 3.65 -6.82 18.32
CA GLU A 211 5.01 -6.84 18.87
C GLU A 211 5.54 -8.27 18.96
N THR A 212 4.70 -9.20 19.44
CA THR A 212 5.03 -10.62 19.52
C THR A 212 5.28 -11.24 18.15
N TYR A 213 4.48 -10.89 17.15
CA TYR A 213 4.68 -11.30 15.76
C TYR A 213 6.04 -10.81 15.25
N CYS A 214 6.32 -9.51 15.38
CA CYS A 214 7.59 -8.93 14.96
C CYS A 214 8.81 -9.64 15.57
N LYS A 215 8.73 -10.02 16.86
CA LYS A 215 9.80 -10.76 17.57
C LYS A 215 9.96 -12.22 17.10
N LYS A 216 8.90 -12.84 16.55
CA LYS A 216 8.88 -14.23 16.09
C LYS A 216 9.21 -14.39 14.61
N ILE A 217 9.14 -13.32 13.81
CA ILE A 217 9.52 -13.35 12.39
C ILE A 217 11.02 -13.65 12.29
N ASN A 218 11.36 -14.69 11.52
CA ASN A 218 12.74 -15.13 11.30
C ASN A 218 13.42 -14.30 10.19
N GLY A 219 14.74 -14.48 10.04
CA GLY A 219 15.52 -13.84 8.98
C GLY A 219 16.17 -12.53 9.38
N PHE A 220 16.22 -12.26 10.69
CA PHE A 220 16.89 -11.16 11.37
C PHE A 220 17.95 -11.72 12.32
N GLU A 221 18.99 -10.95 12.63
CA GLU A 221 20.09 -11.33 13.53
C GLU A 221 19.61 -11.49 14.99
N ASP A 222 18.66 -10.66 15.41
CA ASP A 222 18.03 -10.72 16.72
C ASP A 222 16.52 -10.38 16.65
N LYS A 223 15.80 -10.66 17.75
CA LYS A 223 14.33 -10.51 17.83
C LYS A 223 13.84 -9.05 17.81
N LYS A 224 14.71 -8.07 18.08
CA LYS A 224 14.38 -6.64 18.10
C LYS A 224 14.75 -5.96 16.79
N GLN A 225 15.69 -6.52 16.01
CA GLN A 225 16.21 -5.90 14.79
C GLN A 225 15.12 -5.46 13.81
N PHE A 226 14.04 -6.23 13.63
CA PHE A 226 12.93 -5.81 12.78
C PHE A 226 12.27 -4.51 13.29
N GLN A 227 11.95 -4.44 14.58
CA GLN A 227 11.34 -3.26 15.19
C GLN A 227 12.30 -2.06 15.23
N THR A 228 13.56 -2.30 15.58
CA THR A 228 14.60 -1.27 15.54
C THR A 228 14.75 -0.71 14.13
N TYR A 229 14.69 -1.55 13.09
CA TYR A 229 14.67 -1.08 11.71
C TYR A 229 13.46 -0.18 11.43
N LEU A 230 12.25 -0.59 11.82
CA LEU A 230 11.04 0.22 11.61
C LEU A 230 11.09 1.58 12.32
N GLN A 231 11.82 1.68 13.44
CA GLN A 231 12.02 2.95 14.17
C GLN A 231 12.96 3.91 13.45
N VAL A 232 13.97 3.40 12.74
CA VAL A 232 14.95 4.22 12.00
C VAL A 232 14.57 4.47 10.55
N GLU A 233 13.54 3.80 10.03
CA GLU A 233 13.03 4.11 8.70
C GLU A 233 12.57 5.56 8.62
N PRO A 234 12.86 6.26 7.50
CA PRO A 234 12.31 7.58 7.26
C PRO A 234 10.79 7.55 7.43
N LYS A 235 10.29 8.28 8.43
CA LYS A 235 8.86 8.36 8.65
C LYS A 235 8.24 9.02 7.42
N PRO A 236 7.13 8.48 6.90
CA PRO A 236 6.43 9.09 5.79
C PRO A 236 6.02 10.50 6.20
N LYS A 237 6.27 11.46 5.30
CA LYS A 237 5.85 12.84 5.51
C LYS A 237 4.35 12.88 5.74
N GLU A 238 3.94 13.53 6.82
CA GLU A 238 2.53 13.63 7.17
C GLU A 238 1.79 14.49 6.15
N LYS A 239 0.64 14.02 5.67
CA LYS A 239 -0.18 14.72 4.67
C LYS A 239 -1.21 15.63 5.33
N VAL A 240 -1.43 16.78 4.71
CA VAL A 240 -2.38 17.82 5.13
C VAL A 240 -3.28 18.14 3.95
N VAL A 241 -4.59 18.24 4.21
CA VAL A 241 -5.58 18.72 3.24
C VAL A 241 -5.67 20.24 3.32
N LEU A 242 -5.69 20.90 2.17
CA LEU A 242 -5.95 22.32 2.05
C LEU A 242 -7.38 22.53 1.56
N GLY A 243 -8.19 23.18 2.40
CA GLY A 243 -9.59 23.48 2.13
C GLY A 243 -9.81 24.95 1.79
N TYR A 244 -10.55 25.23 0.72
CA TYR A 244 -10.95 26.61 0.39
C TYR A 244 -12.12 27.07 1.27
N THR A 245 -12.04 28.31 1.75
CA THR A 245 -13.23 29.05 2.20
C THR A 245 -13.21 30.49 1.71
N ARG A 246 -14.39 31.09 1.55
CA ARG A 246 -14.50 32.52 1.23
C ARG A 246 -14.15 33.35 2.46
N SER A 247 -13.52 34.50 2.27
CA SER A 247 -13.02 35.31 3.40
C SER A 247 -14.13 35.74 4.37
N LYS A 248 -15.35 35.95 3.89
CA LYS A 248 -16.52 36.29 4.72
C LYS A 248 -17.00 35.15 5.63
N ASP A 249 -16.68 33.90 5.28
CA ASP A 249 -17.10 32.71 6.00
C ASP A 249 -16.04 32.27 7.04
N LEU A 250 -14.90 32.96 7.13
CA LEU A 250 -13.82 32.66 8.08
C LEU A 250 -14.29 32.76 9.55
N ALA A 251 -15.08 33.79 9.87
CA ALA A 251 -15.57 34.04 11.23
C ALA A 251 -16.47 32.92 11.78
N THR A 252 -17.04 32.09 10.91
CA THR A 252 -17.91 30.97 11.31
C THR A 252 -17.17 29.64 11.46
N LEU A 253 -15.91 29.54 11.01
CA LEU A 253 -15.17 28.27 10.99
C LEU A 253 -14.96 27.69 12.39
N THR A 254 -14.72 28.52 13.39
CA THR A 254 -14.49 28.11 14.79
C THR A 254 -15.72 27.48 15.45
N LYS A 255 -16.89 27.57 14.81
CA LYS A 255 -18.16 27.01 15.30
C LYS A 255 -18.56 25.71 14.59
N MET A 256 -17.79 25.26 13.61
CA MET A 256 -18.12 24.10 12.78
C MET A 256 -16.98 23.07 12.82
N ASN A 257 -17.35 21.79 12.75
CA ASN A 257 -16.41 20.67 12.67
C ASN A 257 -16.61 19.80 11.41
N THR A 258 -17.55 20.16 10.52
CA THR A 258 -17.86 19.38 9.32
C THR A 258 -17.79 20.27 8.09
N PHE A 259 -17.07 19.81 7.07
CA PHE A 259 -16.76 20.58 5.87
C PHE A 259 -17.06 19.75 4.62
N TYR A 260 -17.54 20.42 3.58
CA TYR A 260 -17.90 19.77 2.31
C TYR A 260 -17.12 20.40 1.16
N PHE A 261 -16.25 19.60 0.55
CA PHE A 261 -15.51 19.98 -0.65
C PHE A 261 -16.09 19.29 -1.87
N HIS A 262 -16.06 19.93 -3.03
CA HIS A 262 -16.55 19.30 -4.26
C HIS A 262 -15.77 18.02 -4.55
N SER A 263 -16.45 16.96 -4.98
CA SER A 263 -15.83 15.72 -5.44
C SER A 263 -16.15 15.41 -6.91
N THR A 264 -16.38 16.44 -7.71
CA THR A 264 -16.63 16.33 -9.14
C THR A 264 -15.81 17.35 -9.92
N ASP A 265 -15.50 17.06 -11.18
CA ASP A 265 -14.86 18.02 -12.08
C ASP A 265 -15.85 19.09 -12.60
N LYS A 266 -15.39 20.00 -13.47
CA LYS A 266 -16.24 21.04 -14.07
C LYS A 266 -17.39 20.48 -14.93
N GLN A 267 -17.27 19.26 -15.42
CA GLN A 267 -18.30 18.53 -16.15
C GLN A 267 -19.20 17.67 -15.23
N ASN A 268 -19.03 17.78 -13.91
CA ASN A 268 -19.72 16.98 -12.89
C ASN A 268 -19.42 15.47 -12.96
N ASN A 269 -18.30 15.08 -13.58
CA ASN A 269 -17.85 13.69 -13.50
C ASN A 269 -17.36 13.41 -12.08
N PHE A 270 -17.74 12.25 -11.55
CA PHE A 270 -17.32 11.80 -10.23
C PHE A 270 -15.80 11.65 -10.18
N LEU A 271 -15.17 12.35 -9.24
CA LEU A 271 -13.76 12.16 -8.93
C LEU A 271 -13.70 11.14 -7.80
N GLU A 272 -13.18 9.94 -8.10
CA GLU A 272 -12.74 9.01 -7.06
C GLU A 272 -11.76 9.73 -6.13
N PHE A 273 -11.75 9.36 -4.85
CA PHE A 273 -10.79 9.87 -3.87
C PHE A 273 -9.41 10.05 -4.51
N PRO A 274 -8.85 11.27 -4.56
CA PRO A 274 -7.46 11.41 -4.97
C PRO A 274 -6.63 10.61 -3.99
N TYR A 275 -5.96 9.57 -4.50
CA TYR A 275 -5.27 8.56 -3.69
C TYR A 275 -4.37 9.28 -2.68
N ASP A 276 -4.80 9.30 -1.41
CA ASP A 276 -4.13 9.86 -0.21
C ASP A 276 -4.89 10.96 0.55
N LEU A 277 -6.02 11.47 0.04
CA LEU A 277 -6.87 12.38 0.83
C LEU A 277 -7.26 11.75 2.18
N HIS A 278 -7.66 10.48 2.15
CA HIS A 278 -8.05 9.69 3.34
C HIS A 278 -6.89 9.43 4.32
N ASN A 279 -5.64 9.69 3.93
CA ASN A 279 -4.47 9.57 4.82
C ASN A 279 -4.09 10.89 5.49
N ALA A 280 -4.69 12.00 5.08
CA ALA A 280 -4.36 13.29 5.65
C ALA A 280 -4.93 13.40 7.05
N LYS A 281 -4.11 13.90 7.98
CA LYS A 281 -4.48 13.99 9.40
C LYS A 281 -5.01 15.36 9.80
N LYS A 282 -4.72 16.39 9.00
CA LYS A 282 -5.11 17.78 9.28
C LYS A 282 -5.76 18.40 8.06
N LEU A 283 -6.74 19.26 8.33
CA LEU A 283 -7.32 20.19 7.37
C LEU A 283 -6.81 21.59 7.71
N VAL A 284 -6.26 22.29 6.74
CA VAL A 284 -5.79 23.68 6.84
C VAL A 284 -6.55 24.51 5.83
N ILE A 285 -7.00 25.69 6.25
CA ILE A 285 -7.82 26.54 5.40
C ILE A 285 -6.96 27.53 4.62
N TYR A 286 -7.36 27.78 3.38
CA TYR A 286 -6.89 28.90 2.59
C TYR A 286 -8.07 29.74 2.09
N SER A 287 -7.81 31.01 1.82
CA SER A 287 -8.79 31.93 1.27
C SER A 287 -8.21 32.72 0.10
N GLY A 288 -9.07 33.43 -0.64
CA GLY A 288 -8.74 34.13 -1.87
C GLY A 288 -9.92 34.15 -2.84
N GLY A 289 -9.69 34.57 -4.09
CA GLY A 289 -10.75 34.58 -5.10
C GLY A 289 -10.31 35.04 -6.48
N ARG A 290 -11.28 35.37 -7.35
CA ARG A 290 -11.02 35.79 -8.74
C ARG A 290 -10.11 37.02 -8.85
N THR A 291 -10.21 37.93 -7.89
CA THR A 291 -9.48 39.21 -7.89
C THR A 291 -8.41 39.30 -6.80
N LYS A 292 -8.34 38.33 -5.87
CA LYS A 292 -7.40 38.31 -4.74
C LYS A 292 -6.54 37.06 -4.79
N ALA A 293 -5.23 37.21 -4.56
CA ALA A 293 -4.33 36.07 -4.46
C ALA A 293 -4.81 35.07 -3.39
N PHE A 294 -4.61 33.78 -3.64
CA PHE A 294 -4.84 32.76 -2.64
C PHE A 294 -3.72 32.74 -1.60
N TYR A 295 -4.07 32.62 -0.33
CA TYR A 295 -3.15 32.55 0.80
C TYR A 295 -3.68 31.60 1.88
N LEU A 296 -2.76 30.95 2.62
CA LEU A 296 -3.12 30.14 3.79
C LEU A 296 -3.63 31.05 4.91
N THR A 297 -4.62 30.57 5.66
CA THR A 297 -5.07 31.20 6.91
C THR A 297 -4.42 30.52 8.11
N SER A 298 -4.64 31.06 9.32
CA SER A 298 -4.22 30.42 10.57
C SER A 298 -5.15 29.29 11.01
N PHE A 299 -6.23 28.98 10.29
CA PHE A 299 -7.19 27.97 10.73
C PHE A 299 -6.75 26.55 10.35
N CYS A 300 -6.64 25.67 11.35
CA CYS A 300 -6.46 24.24 11.14
C CYS A 300 -7.29 23.37 12.10
N GLY A 301 -7.46 22.11 11.75
CA GLY A 301 -8.10 21.13 12.61
C GLY A 301 -7.70 19.70 12.27
N ASP A 302 -7.74 18.82 13.28
CA ASP A 302 -7.41 17.41 13.12
C ASP A 302 -8.61 16.66 12.52
N ILE A 303 -8.37 15.92 11.45
CA ILE A 303 -9.38 15.15 10.73
C ILE A 303 -9.74 13.91 11.55
N ALA A 304 -11.03 13.72 11.80
CA ALA A 304 -11.62 12.53 12.37
C ALA A 304 -11.98 11.51 11.28
N SER A 305 -12.62 11.97 10.19
CA SER A 305 -12.99 11.12 9.07
C SER A 305 -13.18 11.89 7.77
N ILE A 306 -13.07 11.17 6.65
CA ILE A 306 -13.37 11.67 5.31
C ILE A 306 -14.28 10.66 4.60
N ALA A 307 -15.39 11.13 4.04
CA ALA A 307 -16.35 10.29 3.34
C ALA A 307 -16.89 10.98 2.07
N HIS A 308 -17.31 10.19 1.07
CA HIS A 308 -18.14 10.72 -0.01
C HIS A 308 -19.60 10.83 0.45
N LYS A 309 -20.22 11.96 0.12
CA LYS A 309 -21.63 12.23 0.40
C LYS A 309 -22.30 12.81 -0.83
N HIS A 310 -23.48 12.27 -1.16
CA HIS A 310 -24.34 12.87 -2.16
C HIS A 310 -25.07 14.09 -1.58
N LYS A 311 -25.33 15.13 -2.40
CA LYS A 311 -25.95 16.40 -1.99
C LYS A 311 -27.28 16.22 -1.24
N SER A 312 -28.06 15.19 -1.58
CA SER A 312 -29.34 14.87 -0.90
C SER A 312 -29.18 14.41 0.56
N LYS A 313 -27.95 14.16 1.01
CA LYS A 313 -27.62 13.78 2.40
C LYS A 313 -26.90 14.91 3.16
N ILE A 314 -26.90 16.13 2.60
CA ILE A 314 -26.22 17.30 3.16
C ILE A 314 -27.23 18.45 3.23
N GLU A 315 -27.49 18.94 4.43
CA GLU A 315 -28.37 20.09 4.67
C GLU A 315 -27.81 21.36 4.00
N GLY A 316 -28.65 22.10 3.29
CA GLY A 316 -28.27 23.34 2.61
C GLY A 316 -27.60 23.15 1.24
N LYS A 317 -27.58 21.92 0.71
CA LYS A 317 -27.04 21.58 -0.63
C LYS A 317 -28.10 21.07 -1.61
N GLU A 318 -29.37 21.19 -1.28
CA GLU A 318 -30.51 20.70 -2.07
C GLU A 318 -30.49 21.27 -3.50
N ASN A 319 -30.18 22.56 -3.62
CA ASN A 319 -30.12 23.29 -4.89
C ASN A 319 -28.72 23.32 -5.53
N SER A 320 -27.79 22.48 -5.06
CA SER A 320 -26.43 22.46 -5.62
C SER A 320 -26.38 21.83 -7.01
N LYS A 321 -25.58 22.43 -7.89
CA LYS A 321 -25.22 21.88 -9.21
C LYS A 321 -24.24 20.70 -9.13
N THR A 322 -23.59 20.49 -7.98
CA THR A 322 -22.66 19.39 -7.74
C THR A 322 -23.36 18.29 -6.95
N ASP A 323 -23.30 17.06 -7.46
CA ASP A 323 -24.00 15.92 -6.86
C ASP A 323 -23.23 15.29 -5.70
N TYR A 324 -21.90 15.30 -5.74
CA TYR A 324 -21.06 14.63 -4.74
C TYR A 324 -20.03 15.57 -4.08
N TYR A 325 -19.86 15.35 -2.79
CA TYR A 325 -18.95 16.08 -1.92
C TYR A 325 -18.06 15.13 -1.12
N PHE A 326 -16.84 15.57 -0.83
CA PHE A 326 -16.03 15.05 0.27
C PHE A 326 -16.50 15.71 1.57
N GLU A 327 -17.16 14.94 2.44
CA GLU A 327 -17.42 15.30 3.84
C GLU A 327 -16.14 15.06 4.65
N ILE A 328 -15.55 16.13 5.19
CA ILE A 328 -14.43 16.06 6.13
C ILE A 328 -14.95 16.44 7.51
N LYS A 329 -14.89 15.51 8.45
CA LYS A 329 -15.22 15.75 9.87
C LYS A 329 -13.94 15.92 10.66
N LEU A 330 -13.91 16.94 11.49
CA LEU A 330 -12.83 17.23 12.41
C LEU A 330 -13.12 16.62 13.79
N LYS A 331 -12.07 16.32 14.55
CA LYS A 331 -12.18 15.85 15.94
C LYS A 331 -12.77 16.93 16.84
N ASP A 332 -12.32 18.17 16.63
CA ASP A 332 -12.76 19.38 17.30
C ASP A 332 -13.05 20.47 16.25
N ASN A 333 -13.64 21.58 16.68
CA ASN A 333 -13.77 22.77 15.84
C ASN A 333 -12.39 23.31 15.43
N PHE A 334 -12.36 24.09 14.34
CA PHE A 334 -11.16 24.79 13.89
C PHE A 334 -10.53 25.64 14.99
N LYS A 335 -9.20 25.60 15.05
CA LYS A 335 -8.39 26.43 15.95
C LYS A 335 -7.46 27.30 15.11
N GLU A 336 -7.17 28.49 15.62
CA GLU A 336 -6.09 29.29 15.07
C GLU A 336 -4.75 28.71 15.53
N GLU A 337 -3.83 28.57 14.60
CA GLU A 337 -2.51 27.98 14.80
C GLU A 337 -1.44 28.91 14.24
N SER A 338 -0.63 29.44 15.15
CA SER A 338 0.41 30.43 14.85
C SER A 338 1.58 29.86 14.05
N THR A 339 1.77 28.54 14.10
CA THR A 339 2.85 27.86 13.39
C THR A 339 2.58 27.69 11.90
N ILE A 340 1.40 28.06 11.38
CA ILE A 340 1.12 27.98 9.95
C ILE A 340 1.91 29.05 9.18
N ASN A 341 2.63 28.61 8.14
CA ASN A 341 3.35 29.46 7.22
C ASN A 341 2.39 30.17 6.25
N VAL A 342 1.79 31.27 6.72
CA VAL A 342 0.84 32.09 5.95
C VAL A 342 1.43 32.73 4.68
N LYS A 343 2.77 32.80 4.58
CA LYS A 343 3.50 33.35 3.41
C LYS A 343 3.89 32.29 2.37
N SER A 344 3.49 31.04 2.57
CA SER A 344 3.87 29.93 1.70
C SER A 344 3.27 30.01 0.29
N ASN A 345 3.92 29.31 -0.67
CA ASN A 345 3.53 29.33 -2.07
C ASN A 345 2.43 28.29 -2.37
N LEU A 346 1.20 28.61 -1.99
CA LEU A 346 0.02 27.78 -2.21
C LEU A 346 -0.20 27.39 -3.69
N LYS A 347 0.06 28.32 -4.63
CA LYS A 347 -0.09 28.06 -6.07
C LYS A 347 0.84 26.94 -6.55
N LYS A 348 2.05 26.85 -6.00
CA LYS A 348 2.99 25.79 -6.32
C LYS A 348 2.42 24.41 -5.94
N TRP A 349 1.90 24.27 -4.73
CA TRP A 349 1.33 22.98 -4.28
C TRP A 349 0.07 22.58 -5.04
N MET A 350 -0.80 23.55 -5.36
CA MET A 350 -1.95 23.31 -6.24
C MET A 350 -1.54 22.75 -7.60
N LYS A 351 -0.48 23.32 -8.19
CA LYS A 351 0.08 22.88 -9.47
C LYS A 351 0.66 21.45 -9.37
N GLU A 352 1.55 21.22 -8.41
CA GLU A 352 2.18 19.90 -8.17
C GLU A 352 1.13 18.80 -7.96
N TYR A 353 0.11 19.08 -7.16
CA TYR A 353 -1.00 18.15 -6.92
C TYR A 353 -1.80 17.87 -8.20
N SER A 354 -2.10 18.91 -8.99
CA SER A 354 -2.84 18.71 -10.24
C SER A 354 -2.08 17.87 -11.27
N GLU A 355 -0.76 18.06 -11.36
CA GLU A 355 0.12 17.29 -12.24
C GLU A 355 0.25 15.84 -11.77
N GLU A 356 0.41 15.60 -10.45
CA GLU A 356 0.52 14.25 -9.87
C GLU A 356 -0.71 13.38 -10.18
N TYR A 357 -1.90 13.97 -10.14
CA TYR A 357 -3.17 13.26 -10.32
C TYR A 357 -3.85 13.54 -11.67
N ASN A 358 -3.15 14.20 -12.61
CA ASN A 358 -3.66 14.54 -13.93
C ASN A 358 -5.05 15.23 -13.91
N LEU A 359 -5.24 16.16 -12.96
CA LEU A 359 -6.50 16.87 -12.77
C LEU A 359 -6.61 18.04 -13.74
N LYS A 360 -7.61 18.02 -14.62
CA LYS A 360 -7.83 19.06 -15.65
C LYS A 360 -8.32 20.40 -15.08
N SER A 361 -8.82 20.45 -13.84
CA SER A 361 -9.14 21.69 -13.13
C SER A 361 -9.17 21.48 -11.61
N VAL A 362 -8.51 22.38 -10.86
CA VAL A 362 -8.36 22.29 -9.39
C VAL A 362 -9.29 23.26 -8.65
N ASP A 363 -10.11 24.04 -9.37
CA ASP A 363 -10.92 25.09 -8.76
C ASP A 363 -11.83 24.47 -7.68
N TYR A 364 -11.50 24.73 -6.41
CA TYR A 364 -12.22 24.28 -5.21
C TYR A 364 -12.12 22.79 -4.82
N LEU A 365 -11.22 22.02 -5.46
CA LEU A 365 -10.89 20.68 -4.97
C LEU A 365 -10.00 20.74 -3.72
N PRO A 366 -10.13 19.79 -2.78
CA PRO A 366 -9.19 19.68 -1.68
C PRO A 366 -7.81 19.31 -2.25
N VAL A 367 -6.81 20.13 -1.92
CA VAL A 367 -5.42 19.93 -2.35
C VAL A 367 -4.68 19.23 -1.24
N VAL A 368 -3.82 18.26 -1.56
CA VAL A 368 -3.01 17.58 -0.55
C VAL A 368 -1.57 18.04 -0.65
N THR A 369 -0.95 18.34 0.48
CA THR A 369 0.49 18.62 0.60
C THR A 369 1.04 17.98 1.87
N PHE A 370 2.28 18.29 2.23
CA PHE A 370 2.94 17.77 3.42
C PHE A 370 2.94 18.78 4.58
N LEU A 371 2.87 18.26 5.81
CA LEU A 371 2.85 19.05 7.05
C LEU A 371 4.05 20.01 7.13
N GLU A 372 5.24 19.53 6.79
CA GLU A 372 6.48 20.32 6.76
C GLU A 372 6.47 21.50 5.76
N ASN A 373 5.59 21.47 4.76
CA ASN A 373 5.42 22.58 3.83
C ASN A 373 4.54 23.68 4.43
N ILE A 374 3.63 23.31 5.32
CA ILE A 374 2.59 24.16 5.88
C ILE A 374 3.01 24.78 7.20
N PHE A 375 3.57 23.99 8.09
CA PHE A 375 3.90 24.42 9.44
C PHE A 375 5.38 24.80 9.49
N LEU A 376 5.66 25.97 10.07
CA LEU A 376 6.99 26.39 10.44
C LEU A 376 7.54 25.37 11.44
N LYS A 377 8.79 24.95 11.25
CA LYS A 377 9.46 24.14 12.26
C LYS A 377 9.70 25.03 13.48
N GLU A 378 9.30 24.56 14.65
CA GLU A 378 9.72 25.14 15.93
C GLU A 378 11.24 25.19 16.06
#